data_AF-A0A7J8PAG1-F1
#
_entry.id   AF-A0A7J8PAG1-F1
#
_cell.length_a   1.000
_cell.length_b   1.000
_cell.length_c   1.000
_cell.angle_alpha   90.00
_cell.angle_beta   90.00
_cell.angle_gamma   90.00
#
_symmetry.space_group_name_H-M   'P 1'
#
loop_
_entity.id
_entity.type
_entity.pdbx_description
1 polymer ?
#
loop_
_entity_poly.entity_id
_entity_poly.type
_entity_poly.pdbx_seq_one_letter_code
_entity_poly.pdbx_strand_id
1 'polypeptide(L)'
;MRALLTPEPTLCFSSIQINSRNPNPSRTWTSLHFLNMDGRHRLLGLKESDTRNPSLSSTYRNSKLLKPNQTVLEAQARVCTGPTQTRPLSEEQTFKILTVRGELKDEEQVSKAQLGAFFAGMTIRANAFPEATQWSEGERCAMKKFCPLLVRALPPDVIFIADPEGSIMGLGSAVGPQFVGNGTSEMRLVGALREILAGGHLGYEEIQGVLKDVLTLKLEDGKSNGISESLLSAFLIGQRMNRETDRELKAYCLAFDELGPAPVADVRSLTHYGEPYDGNTRYFRSTLFVAAVRSCYGESSLLHG
;
A
#
# COMPACT_ATOMS: atom_id res chain seq x y z
N MET A 1 9.46 20.83 -27.59
CA MET A 1 10.92 20.98 -27.44
C MET A 1 11.53 19.62 -27.70
N ARG A 2 12.26 19.42 -28.81
CA ARG A 2 12.92 18.15 -29.17
C ARG A 2 14.20 18.02 -28.34
N ALA A 3 14.29 17.03 -27.47
CA ALA A 3 15.57 16.64 -26.88
C ALA A 3 16.26 15.69 -27.87
N LEU A 4 17.26 16.21 -28.59
CA LEU A 4 18.22 15.40 -29.34
C LEU A 4 19.11 14.69 -28.31
N LEU A 5 18.83 13.42 -28.05
CA LEU A 5 19.82 12.53 -27.44
C LEU A 5 20.75 12.06 -28.56
N THR A 6 21.89 12.76 -28.71
CA THR A 6 23.00 12.28 -29.54
C THR A 6 23.53 10.97 -28.94
N PRO A 7 23.64 9.87 -29.71
CA PRO A 7 24.25 8.64 -29.23
C PRO A 7 25.78 8.84 -29.18
N GLU A 8 26.29 9.18 -28.00
CA GLU A 8 27.72 9.09 -27.66
C GLU A 8 28.09 7.62 -27.35
N PRO A 9 29.36 7.20 -27.53
CA PRO A 9 29.72 5.86 -27.98
C PRO A 9 29.53 4.73 -26.96
N THR A 10 29.38 3.53 -27.52
CA THR A 10 29.15 2.20 -26.96
C THR A 10 29.80 1.92 -25.60
N LEU A 11 28.97 1.85 -24.55
CA LEU A 11 29.33 1.24 -23.27
C LEU A 11 29.28 -0.29 -23.38
N CYS A 12 30.42 -0.95 -23.13
CA CYS A 12 30.50 -2.41 -23.07
C CYS A 12 30.38 -2.87 -21.63
N PHE A 13 29.43 -3.78 -21.38
CA PHE A 13 29.28 -4.44 -20.10
C PHE A 13 30.55 -5.25 -19.76
N SER A 14 31.15 -5.01 -18.59
CA SER A 14 32.45 -5.59 -18.25
C SER A 14 32.37 -6.73 -17.24
N SER A 15 31.60 -6.58 -16.18
CA SER A 15 31.53 -7.59 -15.11
C SER A 15 30.38 -7.34 -14.13
N ILE A 16 29.95 -8.43 -13.48
CA ILE A 16 29.12 -8.42 -12.27
C ILE A 16 30.03 -8.77 -11.10
N GLN A 17 30.03 -7.94 -10.06
CA GLN A 17 30.68 -8.30 -8.81
C GLN A 17 29.59 -8.56 -7.75
N ILE A 18 29.56 -9.81 -7.26
CA ILE A 18 28.70 -10.23 -6.16
C ILE A 18 29.59 -10.35 -4.93
N ASN A 19 29.49 -9.41 -4.01
CA ASN A 19 30.35 -9.38 -2.83
C ASN A 19 29.73 -10.24 -1.72
N SER A 20 30.06 -11.54 -1.67
CA SER A 20 29.46 -12.50 -0.73
C SER A 20 30.13 -12.54 0.67
N ARG A 21 31.15 -11.71 0.91
CA ARG A 21 31.91 -11.69 2.19
C ARG A 21 31.22 -10.95 3.33
N ASN A 22 29.99 -10.44 3.15
CA ASN A 22 29.25 -9.77 4.21
C ASN A 22 28.39 -10.79 4.97
N PRO A 23 28.61 -11.05 6.27
CA PRO A 23 27.89 -12.09 7.02
C PRO A 23 26.40 -11.75 7.27
N ASN A 24 25.92 -10.60 6.79
CA ASN A 24 24.53 -10.19 6.89
C ASN A 24 23.82 -10.36 5.53
N PRO A 25 22.96 -11.39 5.35
CA PRO A 25 22.35 -11.74 4.06
C PRO A 25 21.34 -10.72 3.52
N SER A 26 21.08 -9.65 4.26
CA SER A 26 20.27 -8.49 3.83
C SER A 26 21.08 -7.39 3.13
N ARG A 27 22.41 -7.54 3.01
CA ARG A 27 23.35 -6.52 2.51
C ARG A 27 24.33 -7.05 1.45
N THR A 28 23.91 -8.01 0.63
CA THR A 28 24.67 -8.43 -0.54
C THR A 28 24.54 -7.39 -1.65
N TRP A 29 25.67 -6.82 -2.07
CA TRP A 29 25.74 -5.82 -3.14
C TRP A 29 25.94 -6.53 -4.47
N THR A 30 25.11 -6.16 -5.45
CA THR A 30 25.32 -6.50 -6.87
C THR A 30 25.62 -5.20 -7.60
N SER A 31 26.87 -5.01 -8.03
CA SER A 31 27.26 -3.86 -8.85
C SER A 31 27.42 -4.30 -10.31
N LEU A 32 26.84 -3.51 -11.22
CA LEU A 32 27.04 -3.64 -12.66
C LEU A 32 28.10 -2.62 -13.08
N HIS A 33 29.18 -3.09 -13.70
CA HIS A 33 30.26 -2.23 -14.20
C HIS A 33 30.20 -2.17 -15.73
N PHE A 34 30.34 -0.95 -16.25
CA PHE A 34 30.43 -0.66 -17.68
C PHE A 34 31.78 -0.01 -17.97
N LEU A 35 32.44 -0.45 -19.04
CA LEU A 35 33.69 0.12 -19.54
C LEU A 35 33.40 0.98 -20.76
N ASN A 36 34.10 2.11 -20.84
CA ASN A 36 34.25 2.85 -22.08
C ASN A 36 35.46 2.29 -22.85
N MET A 37 35.45 2.38 -24.18
CA MET A 37 36.50 1.80 -25.06
C MET A 37 37.93 2.32 -24.78
N ASP A 38 38.07 3.42 -24.02
CA ASP A 38 39.37 4.01 -23.62
C ASP A 38 39.93 3.48 -22.27
N GLY A 39 39.33 2.44 -21.67
CA GLY A 39 39.88 1.76 -20.48
C GLY A 39 39.84 2.57 -19.17
N ARG A 40 39.17 3.74 -19.14
CA ARG A 40 39.01 4.54 -17.91
C ARG A 40 37.67 4.26 -17.25
N HIS A 41 37.70 3.91 -15.96
CA HIS A 41 36.51 3.86 -15.10
C HIS A 41 35.95 5.28 -14.91
N ARG A 42 34.77 5.56 -15.46
CA ARG A 42 33.95 6.70 -15.00
C ARG A 42 32.89 6.15 -14.05
N LEU A 43 33.08 6.36 -12.75
CA LEU A 43 31.95 6.43 -11.83
C LEU A 43 31.21 7.73 -12.19
N LEU A 44 30.03 7.63 -12.82
CA LEU A 44 29.14 8.78 -12.96
C LEU A 44 28.71 9.19 -11.56
N GLY A 45 29.45 10.13 -10.96
CA GLY A 45 29.16 10.72 -9.68
C GLY A 45 27.87 11.53 -9.74
N LEU A 46 26.74 10.85 -9.57
CA LEU A 46 25.58 11.49 -8.94
C LEU A 46 26.04 11.89 -7.54
N LYS A 47 25.94 13.18 -7.20
CA LYS A 47 26.18 13.67 -5.83
C LYS A 47 25.41 12.77 -4.86
N GLU A 48 26.13 12.07 -3.99
CA GLU A 48 25.63 11.15 -2.96
C GLU A 48 24.72 11.79 -1.90
N SER A 49 24.22 13.02 -2.11
CA SER A 49 23.49 13.78 -1.09
C SER A 49 22.00 13.47 -1.00
N ASP A 50 21.30 13.05 -2.08
CA ASP A 50 19.82 13.00 -2.04
C ASP A 50 19.16 11.77 -2.67
N THR A 51 19.89 10.88 -3.33
CA THR A 51 19.31 9.63 -3.88
C THR A 51 19.55 8.46 -2.92
N ARG A 52 18.73 8.36 -1.86
CA ARG A 52 18.73 7.19 -0.97
C ARG A 52 18.16 5.97 -1.68
N ASN A 53 19.00 4.96 -1.89
CA ASN A 53 18.60 3.68 -2.47
C ASN A 53 17.52 2.99 -1.60
N PRO A 54 16.30 2.74 -2.13
CA PRO A 54 15.18 2.13 -1.39
C PRO A 54 15.48 0.73 -0.82
N SER A 55 16.42 0.02 -1.44
CA SER A 55 16.79 -1.35 -1.05
C SER A 55 17.79 -1.45 0.10
N LEU A 56 18.39 -0.33 0.53
CA LEU A 56 19.46 -0.29 1.54
C LEU A 56 19.11 0.54 2.79
N SER A 57 18.05 1.35 2.75
CA SER A 57 17.69 2.23 3.86
C SER A 57 16.54 1.66 4.69
N SER A 58 16.80 1.32 5.95
CA SER A 58 15.77 1.05 6.96
C SER A 58 14.97 2.31 7.34
N THR A 59 15.25 3.45 6.72
CA THR A 59 14.80 4.79 7.08
C THR A 59 14.44 5.60 5.83
N TYR A 60 13.56 5.05 4.98
CA TYR A 60 12.79 5.86 4.03
C TYR A 60 11.62 6.60 4.70
N ARG A 61 11.32 6.24 5.96
CA ARG A 61 10.33 6.97 6.74
C ARG A 61 10.83 8.38 6.98
N ASN A 62 10.11 9.37 6.44
CA ASN A 62 10.27 10.76 6.83
C ASN A 62 10.23 10.83 8.36
N SER A 63 11.27 11.37 8.99
CA SER A 63 11.39 11.43 10.46
C SER A 63 10.26 12.24 11.12
N LYS A 64 9.54 13.03 10.34
CA LYS A 64 8.33 13.76 10.76
C LYS A 64 7.08 12.87 10.87
N LEU A 65 7.10 11.66 10.34
CA LEU A 65 5.97 10.72 10.42
C LEU A 65 6.08 9.87 11.69
N LEU A 66 5.09 9.99 12.58
CA LEU A 66 4.95 9.16 13.79
C LEU A 66 5.07 7.68 13.45
N LYS A 67 5.80 6.90 14.25
CA LYS A 67 5.92 5.44 14.05
C LYS A 67 4.56 4.76 14.21
N PRO A 68 4.23 3.71 13.44
CA PRO A 68 2.99 2.98 13.62
C PRO A 68 3.00 2.33 14.99
N ASN A 69 1.83 2.21 15.61
CA ASN A 69 1.71 1.39 16.81
C ASN A 69 2.02 -0.07 16.43
N GLN A 70 3.07 -0.63 17.02
CA GLN A 70 3.58 -1.96 16.67
C GLN A 70 2.58 -3.08 17.01
N THR A 71 1.85 -2.94 18.11
CA THR A 71 0.83 -3.93 18.51
C THR A 71 -0.29 -4.01 17.48
N VAL A 72 -0.76 -2.86 16.99
CA VAL A 72 -1.80 -2.83 15.95
C VAL A 72 -1.27 -3.33 14.61
N LEU A 73 -0.03 -2.98 14.26
CA LEU A 73 0.60 -3.44 13.03
C LEU A 73 0.75 -4.97 12.97
N GLU A 74 1.15 -5.59 14.08
CA GLU A 74 1.23 -7.05 14.20
C GLU A 74 -0.13 -7.72 14.10
N ALA A 75 -1.17 -7.09 14.65
CA ALA A 75 -2.54 -7.56 14.51
C ALA A 75 -3.02 -7.49 13.06
N GLN A 76 -2.81 -6.35 12.38
CA GLN A 76 -3.13 -6.16 10.98
C GLN A 76 -2.42 -7.18 10.08
N ALA A 77 -1.15 -7.49 10.36
CA ALA A 77 -0.42 -8.53 9.61
C ALA A 77 -1.04 -9.94 9.72
N ARG A 78 -1.93 -10.16 10.69
CA ARG A 78 -2.67 -11.42 10.87
C ARG A 78 -4.09 -11.37 10.33
N VAL A 79 -4.81 -10.27 10.58
CA VAL A 79 -6.25 -10.16 10.27
C VAL A 79 -6.56 -9.44 8.96
N CYS A 80 -5.66 -8.57 8.49
CA CYS A 80 -5.82 -7.81 7.24
C CYS A 80 -5.18 -8.56 6.06
N THR A 81 -5.53 -9.85 5.91
CA THR A 81 -5.08 -10.70 4.82
C THR A 81 -6.29 -11.33 4.10
N GLY A 82 -6.07 -12.03 2.99
CA GLY A 82 -7.18 -12.59 2.22
C GLY A 82 -7.99 -13.67 2.95
N PRO A 83 -9.10 -14.13 2.34
CA PRO A 83 -10.08 -15.05 2.93
C PRO A 83 -9.50 -16.41 3.36
N THR A 84 -8.34 -16.80 2.85
CA THR A 84 -7.68 -18.08 3.14
C THR A 84 -6.42 -17.96 4.00
N GLN A 85 -5.88 -16.75 4.19
CA GLN A 85 -4.60 -16.52 4.88
C GLN A 85 -4.77 -15.84 6.22
N THR A 86 -5.98 -15.41 6.53
CA THR A 86 -6.31 -14.71 7.77
C THR A 86 -6.13 -15.62 8.96
N ARG A 87 -5.49 -15.09 10.00
CA ARG A 87 -5.25 -15.79 11.26
C ARG A 87 -5.94 -15.04 12.39
N PRO A 88 -7.06 -15.57 12.94
CA PRO A 88 -7.78 -14.95 14.04
C PRO A 88 -6.87 -14.62 15.23
N LEU A 89 -7.20 -13.56 15.95
CA LEU A 89 -6.51 -13.16 17.17
C LEU A 89 -7.02 -13.95 18.38
N SER A 90 -6.20 -14.05 19.43
CA SER A 90 -6.67 -14.49 20.74
C SER A 90 -7.47 -13.40 21.43
N GLU A 91 -8.21 -13.76 22.48
CA GLU A 91 -8.96 -12.81 23.30
C GLU A 91 -8.04 -11.73 23.89
N GLU A 92 -6.91 -12.13 24.49
CA GLU A 92 -5.93 -11.21 25.09
C GLU A 92 -5.34 -10.22 24.07
N GLN A 93 -5.03 -10.69 22.87
CA GLN A 93 -4.52 -9.85 21.79
C GLN A 93 -5.57 -8.83 21.35
N THR A 94 -6.82 -9.28 21.19
CA THR A 94 -7.94 -8.41 20.84
C THR A 94 -8.20 -7.38 21.94
N PHE A 95 -8.25 -7.82 23.19
CA PHE A 95 -8.40 -6.96 24.37
C PHE A 95 -7.33 -5.87 24.39
N LYS A 96 -6.07 -6.23 24.19
CA LYS A 96 -4.95 -5.29 24.17
C LYS A 96 -5.17 -4.21 23.10
N ILE A 97 -5.51 -4.58 21.86
CA ILE A 97 -5.72 -3.65 20.75
C ILE A 97 -6.89 -2.69 21.03
N LEU A 98 -8.00 -3.21 21.57
CA LEU A 98 -9.18 -2.40 21.88
C LEU A 98 -8.95 -1.46 23.08
N THR A 99 -8.07 -1.84 24.02
CA THR A 99 -7.72 -1.04 25.22
C THR A 99 -6.68 0.05 24.92
N VAL A 100 -5.70 -0.25 24.05
CA VAL A 100 -4.69 0.72 23.53
C VAL A 100 -5.35 2.00 22.99
N ARG A 101 -6.63 1.91 22.61
CA ARG A 101 -7.42 3.01 22.08
C ARG A 101 -8.13 3.88 23.14
N GLY A 102 -8.34 3.36 24.36
CA GLY A 102 -9.07 4.05 25.42
C GLY A 102 -8.20 4.94 26.32
N GLU A 103 -6.89 4.66 26.41
CA GLU A 103 -6.08 5.18 27.54
C GLU A 103 -4.68 5.75 27.18
N LEU A 104 -4.19 5.63 25.94
CA LEU A 104 -2.79 5.98 25.64
C LEU A 104 -2.58 7.44 25.21
N LYS A 105 -1.61 8.10 25.87
CA LYS A 105 -1.09 9.43 25.52
C LYS A 105 0.21 9.35 24.70
N ASP A 106 0.39 10.38 23.88
CA ASP A 106 1.62 10.96 23.31
C ASP A 106 2.51 10.14 22.33
N GLU A 107 2.84 8.85 22.55
CA GLU A 107 3.79 8.13 21.65
C GLU A 107 3.32 6.77 21.11
N GLU A 108 2.33 6.14 21.74
CA GLU A 108 1.72 4.87 21.29
C GLU A 108 0.36 5.05 20.61
N GLN A 109 0.00 6.29 20.25
CA GLN A 109 -1.30 6.60 19.68
C GLN A 109 -1.49 5.88 18.34
N VAL A 110 -2.59 5.13 18.24
CA VAL A 110 -2.95 4.43 17.00
C VAL A 110 -3.40 5.44 15.97
N SER A 111 -2.75 5.44 14.80
CA SER A 111 -3.12 6.34 13.71
C SER A 111 -4.52 6.02 13.17
N LYS A 112 -5.19 7.03 12.58
CA LYS A 112 -6.50 6.84 11.91
C LYS A 112 -6.43 5.79 10.81
N ALA A 113 -5.34 5.79 10.04
CA ALA A 113 -5.08 4.79 9.02
C ALA A 113 -4.97 3.36 9.62
N GLN A 114 -4.32 3.21 10.77
CA GLN A 114 -4.25 1.90 11.43
C GLN A 114 -5.62 1.42 11.92
N LEU A 115 -6.43 2.33 12.46
CA LEU A 115 -7.79 1.99 12.89
C LEU A 115 -8.67 1.60 11.70
N GLY A 116 -8.66 2.38 10.62
CA GLY A 116 -9.45 2.09 9.43
C GLY A 116 -9.12 0.74 8.82
N ALA A 117 -7.84 0.46 8.60
CA ALA A 117 -7.37 -0.84 8.12
C ALA A 117 -7.75 -2.01 9.06
N PHE A 118 -7.56 -1.85 10.38
CA PHE A 118 -7.85 -2.91 11.35
C PHE A 118 -9.35 -3.21 11.39
N PHE A 119 -10.20 -2.19 11.54
CA PHE A 119 -11.65 -2.39 11.60
C PHE A 119 -12.22 -2.88 10.27
N ALA A 120 -11.71 -2.42 9.13
CA ALA A 120 -12.13 -2.96 7.83
C ALA A 120 -11.90 -4.47 7.75
N GLY A 121 -10.72 -4.92 8.20
CA GLY A 121 -10.42 -6.34 8.25
C GLY A 121 -11.30 -7.12 9.22
N MET A 122 -11.59 -6.56 10.40
CA MET A 122 -12.52 -7.18 11.33
C MET A 122 -13.93 -7.28 10.74
N THR A 123 -14.45 -6.22 10.13
CA THR A 123 -15.80 -6.17 9.54
C THR A 123 -15.96 -7.14 8.38
N ILE A 124 -15.04 -7.15 7.41
CA ILE A 124 -15.09 -8.08 6.27
C ILE A 124 -15.06 -9.52 6.75
N ARG A 125 -14.21 -9.83 7.74
CA ARG A 125 -14.14 -11.16 8.34
C ARG A 125 -15.43 -11.56 9.02
N ALA A 126 -16.14 -10.63 9.65
CA ALA A 126 -17.42 -10.90 10.28
C ALA A 126 -18.51 -11.18 9.24
N ASN A 127 -18.51 -10.45 8.12
CA ASN A 127 -19.60 -10.46 7.16
C ASN A 127 -19.47 -11.53 6.07
N ALA A 128 -18.26 -11.76 5.55
CA ALA A 128 -18.08 -12.42 4.26
C ALA A 128 -17.12 -13.62 4.27
N PHE A 129 -16.15 -13.66 5.18
CA PHE A 129 -15.12 -14.69 5.13
C PHE A 129 -15.66 -16.07 5.56
N PRO A 130 -15.05 -17.18 5.08
CA PRO A 130 -15.38 -18.53 5.53
C PRO A 130 -15.14 -18.73 7.04
N GLU A 131 -15.89 -19.63 7.67
CA GLU A 131 -15.86 -19.86 9.13
C GLU A 131 -14.46 -19.99 9.73
N ALA A 132 -13.54 -20.67 9.03
CA ALA A 132 -12.15 -20.85 9.48
C ALA A 132 -11.35 -19.54 9.65
N THR A 133 -11.75 -18.48 8.95
CA THR A 133 -11.09 -17.16 8.96
C THR A 133 -11.98 -16.03 9.49
N GLN A 134 -13.22 -16.34 9.86
CA GLN A 134 -14.09 -15.44 10.63
C GLN A 134 -13.55 -15.16 12.03
N TRP A 135 -14.28 -14.39 12.82
CA TRP A 135 -13.91 -14.08 14.20
C TRP A 135 -13.81 -15.35 15.05
N SER A 136 -12.69 -15.46 15.78
CA SER A 136 -12.56 -16.44 16.86
C SER A 136 -13.56 -16.14 17.97
N GLU A 137 -13.82 -17.13 18.83
CA GLU A 137 -14.65 -16.92 20.01
C GLU A 137 -14.06 -15.83 20.93
N GLY A 138 -12.73 -15.77 21.03
CA GLY A 138 -12.04 -14.72 21.78
C GLY A 138 -12.25 -13.32 21.20
N GLU A 139 -12.23 -13.19 19.86
CA GLU A 139 -12.54 -11.93 19.18
C GLU A 139 -14.00 -11.51 19.41
N ARG A 140 -14.95 -12.46 19.33
CA ARG A 140 -16.38 -12.21 19.60
C ARG A 140 -16.61 -11.74 21.04
N CYS A 141 -16.01 -12.41 22.02
CA CYS A 141 -16.10 -12.03 23.43
C CYS A 141 -15.49 -10.65 23.70
N ALA A 142 -14.28 -10.38 23.20
CA ALA A 142 -13.64 -9.10 23.34
C ALA A 142 -14.48 -7.98 22.68
N MET A 143 -14.96 -8.19 21.45
CA MET A 143 -15.79 -7.20 20.79
C MET A 143 -17.07 -6.91 21.58
N LYS A 144 -17.82 -7.94 21.98
CA LYS A 144 -19.04 -7.77 22.78
C LYS A 144 -18.80 -6.95 24.06
N LYS A 145 -17.65 -7.14 24.71
CA LYS A 145 -17.27 -6.42 25.93
C LYS A 145 -16.91 -4.95 25.67
N PHE A 146 -16.18 -4.67 24.59
CA PHE A 146 -15.67 -3.33 24.30
C PHE A 146 -16.55 -2.47 23.39
N CYS A 147 -17.46 -3.06 22.62
CA CYS A 147 -18.34 -2.32 21.70
C CYS A 147 -18.98 -1.07 22.34
N PRO A 148 -19.57 -1.11 23.55
CA PRO A 148 -20.16 0.07 24.17
C PRO A 148 -19.15 1.21 24.46
N LEU A 149 -17.91 0.86 24.78
CA LEU A 149 -16.83 1.82 25.04
C LEU A 149 -16.29 2.40 23.73
N LEU A 150 -16.14 1.55 22.72
CA LEU A 150 -15.65 1.92 21.40
C LEU A 150 -16.59 2.91 20.72
N VAL A 151 -17.91 2.70 20.75
CA VAL A 151 -18.89 3.64 20.16
C VAL A 151 -18.78 5.05 20.75
N ARG A 152 -18.38 5.17 22.03
CA ARG A 152 -18.21 6.49 22.70
C ARG A 152 -16.87 7.15 22.40
N ALA A 153 -15.84 6.37 22.09
CA ALA A 153 -14.46 6.85 21.91
C ALA A 153 -14.02 6.89 20.43
N LEU A 154 -14.75 6.25 19.52
CA LEU A 154 -14.44 6.19 18.09
C LEU A 154 -14.94 7.43 17.35
N PRO A 155 -14.12 8.01 16.46
CA PRO A 155 -14.62 8.91 15.43
C PRO A 155 -15.71 8.24 14.57
N PRO A 156 -16.71 9.00 14.07
CA PRO A 156 -17.85 8.43 13.33
C PRO A 156 -17.49 7.62 12.09
N ASP A 157 -16.45 8.03 11.36
CA ASP A 157 -15.89 7.33 10.20
C ASP A 157 -15.35 5.94 10.58
N VAL A 158 -14.68 5.82 11.73
CA VAL A 158 -14.18 4.52 12.21
C VAL A 158 -15.32 3.65 12.77
N ILE A 159 -16.35 4.25 13.39
CA ILE A 159 -17.56 3.51 13.80
C ILE A 159 -18.26 2.93 12.57
N PHE A 160 -18.39 3.72 11.51
CA PHE A 160 -18.92 3.25 10.23
C PHE A 160 -18.12 2.06 9.68
N ILE A 161 -16.79 2.14 9.66
CA ILE A 161 -15.97 1.03 9.17
C ILE A 161 -16.15 -0.23 10.03
N ALA A 162 -16.25 -0.06 11.36
CA ALA A 162 -16.40 -1.17 12.31
C ALA A 162 -17.79 -1.81 12.30
N ASP A 163 -18.83 -1.07 11.92
CA ASP A 163 -20.21 -1.53 11.92
C ASP A 163 -21.07 -0.77 10.88
N PRO A 164 -20.88 -1.04 9.58
CA PRO A 164 -21.53 -0.25 8.52
C PRO A 164 -23.06 -0.37 8.55
N GLU A 165 -23.59 -1.52 8.98
CA GLU A 165 -25.02 -1.84 9.03
C GLU A 165 -25.62 -1.77 10.45
N GLY A 166 -24.80 -1.51 11.47
CA GLY A 166 -25.26 -1.40 12.87
C GLY A 166 -25.57 -2.74 13.55
N SER A 167 -25.21 -3.87 12.92
CA SER A 167 -25.50 -5.23 13.39
C SER A 167 -24.34 -5.88 14.16
N ILE A 168 -23.11 -5.40 13.95
CA ILE A 168 -21.88 -6.03 14.47
C ILE A 168 -21.61 -5.59 15.91
N MET A 169 -21.79 -4.31 16.23
CA MET A 169 -21.47 -3.77 17.56
C MET A 169 -22.59 -3.95 18.59
N GLY A 170 -23.68 -4.65 18.25
CA GLY A 170 -24.67 -5.23 19.17
C GLY A 170 -25.58 -4.25 19.92
N LEU A 171 -25.23 -2.96 19.98
CA LEU A 171 -26.18 -1.88 20.21
C LEU A 171 -26.39 -1.23 18.85
N GLY A 172 -27.63 -1.12 18.39
CA GLY A 172 -28.01 -0.47 17.13
C GLY A 172 -27.54 0.99 17.06
N SER A 173 -26.24 1.16 16.88
CA SER A 173 -25.56 2.43 16.75
C SER A 173 -25.98 2.97 15.40
N ALA A 174 -26.86 3.96 15.43
CA ALA A 174 -27.33 4.62 14.21
C ALA A 174 -26.18 5.28 13.42
N VAL A 175 -25.00 5.44 14.04
CA VAL A 175 -23.85 6.13 13.45
C VAL A 175 -23.40 5.44 12.16
N GLY A 176 -23.21 4.12 12.14
CA GLY A 176 -22.71 3.41 10.96
C GLY A 176 -23.66 3.49 9.76
N PRO A 177 -24.93 3.07 9.91
CA PRO A 177 -25.93 3.15 8.83
C PRO A 177 -26.18 4.59 8.34
N GLN A 178 -26.09 5.60 9.21
CA GLN A 178 -26.36 6.99 8.86
C GLN A 178 -25.10 7.75 8.40
N PHE A 179 -23.92 7.15 8.47
CA PHE A 179 -22.70 7.79 8.02
C PHE A 179 -22.68 7.90 6.49
N VAL A 180 -22.51 9.14 6.01
CA VAL A 180 -22.47 9.49 4.58
C VAL A 180 -21.15 10.16 4.17
N GLY A 181 -20.21 10.33 5.10
CA GLY A 181 -18.97 11.07 4.84
C GLY A 181 -19.14 12.60 4.81
N ASN A 182 -18.02 13.31 4.82
CA ASN A 182 -17.93 14.76 4.77
C ASN A 182 -17.65 15.22 3.33
N GLY A 183 -18.72 15.63 2.63
CA GLY A 183 -18.64 16.13 1.27
C GLY A 183 -18.74 15.04 0.20
N THR A 184 -18.69 15.45 -1.06
CA THR A 184 -19.01 14.58 -2.21
C THR A 184 -18.02 13.44 -2.39
N SER A 185 -16.73 13.69 -2.13
CA SER A 185 -15.66 12.71 -2.29
C SER A 185 -15.74 11.59 -1.24
N GLU A 186 -15.93 11.94 0.03
CA GLU A 186 -16.13 10.93 1.08
C GLU A 186 -17.46 10.20 0.90
N MET A 187 -18.52 10.87 0.42
CA MET A 187 -19.81 10.22 0.15
C MET A 187 -19.70 9.11 -0.88
N ARG A 188 -18.94 9.34 -1.96
CA ARG A 188 -18.65 8.31 -2.96
C ARG A 188 -17.83 7.17 -2.37
N LEU A 189 -16.78 7.50 -1.60
CA LEU A 189 -15.93 6.51 -0.93
C LEU A 189 -16.70 5.66 0.08
N VAL A 190 -17.61 6.26 0.85
CA VAL A 190 -18.47 5.58 1.83
C VAL A 190 -19.42 4.62 1.13
N GLY A 191 -20.02 5.03 0.00
CA GLY A 191 -20.84 4.13 -0.84
C GLY A 191 -20.05 2.91 -1.30
N ALA A 192 -18.85 3.11 -1.83
CA ALA A 192 -17.94 2.03 -2.23
C ALA A 192 -17.50 1.14 -1.05
N LEU A 193 -17.24 1.73 0.12
CA LEU A 193 -16.85 1.00 1.31
C LEU A 193 -17.96 0.08 1.83
N ARG A 194 -19.25 0.42 1.67
CA ARG A 194 -20.34 -0.47 2.07
C ARG A 194 -20.28 -1.80 1.32
N GLU A 195 -20.07 -1.74 0.01
CA GLU A 195 -19.91 -2.93 -0.83
C GLU A 195 -18.65 -3.73 -0.44
N ILE A 196 -17.51 -3.04 -0.29
CA ILE A 196 -16.24 -3.68 0.08
C ILE A 196 -16.33 -4.36 1.46
N LEU A 197 -16.90 -3.68 2.46
CA LEU A 197 -17.03 -4.19 3.82
C LEU A 197 -18.04 -5.35 3.93
N ALA A 198 -18.94 -5.48 2.96
CA ALA A 198 -19.80 -6.66 2.78
C ALA A 198 -19.10 -7.83 2.06
N GLY A 199 -17.81 -7.68 1.69
CA GLY A 199 -17.06 -8.68 0.95
C GLY A 199 -17.26 -8.63 -0.57
N GLY A 200 -17.87 -7.56 -1.08
CA GLY A 200 -18.16 -7.36 -2.49
C GLY A 200 -17.00 -6.80 -3.29
N HIS A 201 -17.25 -6.63 -4.58
CA HIS A 201 -16.34 -6.05 -5.57
C HIS A 201 -17.01 -4.88 -6.26
N LEU A 202 -16.22 -3.87 -6.61
CA LEU A 202 -16.75 -2.65 -7.22
C LEU A 202 -16.81 -2.76 -8.75
N GLY A 203 -17.74 -2.00 -9.31
CA GLY A 203 -17.82 -1.74 -10.74
C GLY A 203 -16.66 -0.87 -11.23
N TYR A 204 -16.46 -0.91 -12.55
CA TYR A 204 -15.42 -0.13 -13.23
C TYR A 204 -15.55 1.38 -12.97
N GLU A 205 -16.74 1.94 -13.18
CA GLU A 205 -17.01 3.37 -13.02
C GLU A 205 -16.90 3.83 -11.56
N GLU A 206 -17.28 2.96 -10.63
CA GLU A 206 -17.20 3.23 -9.19
C GLU A 206 -15.75 3.36 -8.74
N ILE A 207 -14.89 2.41 -9.13
CA ILE A 207 -13.45 2.47 -8.83
C ILE A 207 -12.83 3.71 -9.45
N GLN A 208 -13.09 3.97 -10.73
CA GLN A 208 -12.51 5.13 -11.41
C GLN A 208 -12.97 6.44 -10.72
N GLY A 209 -14.23 6.55 -10.33
CA GLY A 209 -14.77 7.70 -9.61
C GLY A 209 -14.15 7.89 -8.22
N VAL A 210 -14.01 6.80 -7.45
CA VAL A 210 -13.36 6.84 -6.13
C VAL A 210 -11.88 7.21 -6.26
N LEU A 211 -11.16 6.60 -7.19
CA LEU A 211 -9.74 6.85 -7.38
C LEU A 211 -9.47 8.29 -7.85
N LYS A 212 -10.30 8.89 -8.69
CA LYS A 212 -10.18 10.30 -9.07
C LYS A 212 -10.26 11.24 -7.86
N ASP A 213 -11.18 10.96 -6.95
CA ASP A 213 -11.35 11.75 -5.72
C ASP A 213 -10.23 11.51 -4.70
N VAL A 214 -9.78 10.26 -4.59
CA VAL A 214 -8.77 9.84 -3.62
C VAL A 214 -7.35 10.23 -4.06
N LEU A 215 -7.00 10.00 -5.32
CA LEU A 215 -5.65 10.13 -5.86
C LEU A 215 -5.28 11.54 -6.31
N THR A 216 -6.22 12.50 -6.31
CA THR A 216 -5.90 13.93 -6.40
C THR A 216 -5.19 14.45 -5.13
N LEU A 217 -4.35 13.61 -4.51
CA LEU A 217 -3.34 13.95 -3.52
C LEU A 217 -2.40 15.02 -4.12
N LYS A 218 -2.82 16.28 -4.08
CA LYS A 218 -1.91 17.40 -4.28
C LYS A 218 -0.88 17.34 -3.15
N LEU A 219 0.29 16.80 -3.47
CA LEU A 219 1.47 16.76 -2.62
C LEU A 219 2.10 18.16 -2.44
N GLU A 220 1.58 19.17 -3.15
CA GLU A 220 1.97 20.56 -2.99
C GLU A 220 0.90 21.30 -2.17
N ASP A 221 1.34 21.86 -1.04
CA ASP A 221 0.57 22.63 -0.05
C ASP A 221 -0.42 21.88 0.83
N GLY A 222 0.10 21.02 1.74
CA GLY A 222 -0.30 20.91 3.16
C GLY A 222 -1.77 20.72 3.55
N LYS A 223 -2.69 20.66 2.60
CA LYS A 223 -4.12 20.42 2.71
C LYS A 223 -4.33 19.13 1.96
N SER A 224 -4.18 18.02 2.68
CA SER A 224 -4.70 16.74 2.25
C SER A 224 -6.09 16.96 1.64
N ASN A 225 -6.35 16.35 0.47
CA ASN A 225 -7.72 16.14 0.02
C ASN A 225 -8.54 15.72 1.23
N GLY A 226 -9.70 16.34 1.44
CA GLY A 226 -10.48 16.25 2.69
C GLY A 226 -11.06 14.89 3.04
N ILE A 227 -10.43 13.79 2.58
CA ILE A 227 -10.78 12.40 2.82
C ILE A 227 -10.02 11.92 4.06
N SER A 228 -10.74 11.29 4.97
CA SER A 228 -10.20 10.70 6.18
C SER A 228 -9.25 9.54 5.86
N GLU A 229 -8.08 9.56 6.50
CA GLU A 229 -7.08 8.48 6.40
C GLU A 229 -7.65 7.11 6.81
N SER A 230 -8.64 7.09 7.72
CA SER A 230 -9.32 5.85 8.14
C SER A 230 -10.12 5.25 6.97
N LEU A 231 -10.87 6.06 6.23
CA LEU A 231 -11.67 5.62 5.08
C LEU A 231 -10.78 5.15 3.94
N LEU A 232 -9.71 5.91 3.64
CA LEU A 232 -8.75 5.54 2.61
C LEU A 232 -8.04 4.22 2.93
N SER A 233 -7.54 4.07 4.16
CA SER A 233 -6.88 2.84 4.58
C SER A 233 -7.82 1.63 4.60
N ALA A 234 -9.08 1.83 5.01
CA ALA A 234 -10.12 0.81 4.96
C ALA A 234 -10.42 0.36 3.52
N PHE A 235 -10.46 1.30 2.58
CA PHE A 235 -10.70 1.02 1.17
C PHE A 235 -9.57 0.16 0.57
N LEU A 236 -8.31 0.58 0.74
CA LEU A 236 -7.15 -0.13 0.22
C LEU A 236 -7.00 -1.53 0.83
N ILE A 237 -7.17 -1.66 2.15
CA ILE A 237 -7.09 -2.96 2.82
C ILE A 237 -8.28 -3.84 2.46
N GLY A 238 -9.48 -3.28 2.38
CA GLY A 238 -10.69 -4.04 2.07
C GLY A 238 -10.63 -4.65 0.67
N GLN A 239 -10.23 -3.88 -0.35
CA GLN A 239 -10.06 -4.41 -1.70
C GLN A 239 -9.01 -5.52 -1.76
N ARG A 240 -7.86 -5.32 -1.12
CA ARG A 240 -6.83 -6.36 -1.00
C ARG A 240 -7.35 -7.62 -0.33
N MET A 241 -8.16 -7.47 0.72
CA MET A 241 -8.74 -8.58 1.46
C MET A 241 -9.76 -9.36 0.64
N ASN A 242 -10.58 -8.66 -0.17
CA ASN A 242 -11.57 -9.30 -1.04
C ASN A 242 -10.94 -9.96 -2.29
N ARG A 243 -9.66 -9.67 -2.58
CA ARG A 243 -8.90 -10.12 -3.77
C ARG A 243 -9.43 -9.44 -5.02
N GLU A 244 -8.81 -8.33 -5.39
CA GLU A 244 -9.21 -7.52 -6.53
C GLU A 244 -9.41 -8.36 -7.80
N THR A 245 -10.52 -8.14 -8.49
CA THR A 245 -10.78 -8.82 -9.76
C THR A 245 -10.00 -8.17 -10.90
N ASP A 246 -9.88 -8.89 -12.03
CA ASP A 246 -9.28 -8.33 -13.26
C ASP A 246 -9.96 -7.03 -13.71
N ARG A 247 -11.28 -6.93 -13.52
CA ARG A 247 -12.06 -5.71 -13.82
C ARG A 247 -11.63 -4.55 -12.93
N GLU A 248 -11.50 -4.79 -11.63
CA GLU A 248 -11.08 -3.78 -10.67
C GLU A 248 -9.65 -3.34 -10.96
N LEU A 249 -8.74 -4.29 -11.21
CA LEU A 249 -7.35 -4.03 -11.61
C LEU A 249 -7.26 -3.15 -12.86
N LYS A 250 -8.06 -3.44 -13.89
CA LYS A 250 -8.12 -2.62 -15.11
C LYS A 250 -8.61 -1.20 -14.84
N ALA A 251 -9.58 -1.03 -13.92
CA ALA A 251 -10.09 0.28 -13.53
C ALA A 251 -9.01 1.14 -12.83
N TYR A 252 -8.14 0.53 -12.01
CA TYR A 252 -6.99 1.23 -11.46
C TYR A 252 -6.10 1.80 -12.55
N CYS A 253 -5.64 0.97 -13.49
CA CYS A 253 -4.73 1.41 -14.55
C CYS A 253 -5.28 2.61 -15.33
N LEU A 254 -6.56 2.54 -15.71
CA LEU A 254 -7.21 3.60 -16.49
C LEU A 254 -7.50 4.87 -15.68
N ALA A 255 -7.67 4.77 -14.36
CA ALA A 255 -7.79 5.95 -13.51
C ALA A 255 -6.50 6.80 -13.51
N PHE A 256 -5.33 6.18 -13.74
CA PHE A 256 -4.05 6.89 -13.83
C PHE A 256 -3.72 7.42 -15.23
N ASP A 257 -4.27 6.83 -16.29
CA ASP A 257 -4.04 7.27 -17.68
C ASP A 257 -4.58 8.68 -17.97
N GLU A 258 -5.54 9.17 -17.17
CA GLU A 258 -6.10 10.52 -17.31
C GLU A 258 -5.24 11.62 -16.65
N LEU A 259 -4.14 11.27 -15.96
CA LEU A 259 -3.32 12.23 -15.20
C LEU A 259 -2.39 13.09 -16.07
N GLY A 260 -2.37 12.88 -17.39
CA GLY A 260 -1.60 13.72 -18.31
C GLY A 260 -1.37 13.05 -19.66
N PRO A 261 -0.76 13.75 -20.62
CA PRO A 261 -0.38 13.16 -21.89
C PRO A 261 0.63 12.03 -21.64
N ALA A 262 0.34 10.84 -22.19
CA ALA A 262 1.26 9.71 -22.10
C ALA A 262 2.64 10.10 -22.67
N PRO A 263 3.75 9.77 -21.98
CA PRO A 263 5.07 10.01 -22.52
C PRO A 263 5.24 9.21 -23.81
N VAL A 264 5.54 9.89 -24.91
CA VAL A 264 5.75 9.25 -26.21
C VAL A 264 7.24 8.95 -26.37
N ALA A 265 7.57 7.67 -26.50
CA ALA A 265 8.91 7.21 -26.87
C ALA A 265 8.97 6.92 -28.38
N ASP A 266 9.77 7.70 -29.12
CA ASP A 266 10.00 7.50 -30.56
C ASP A 266 11.11 6.46 -30.78
N VAL A 267 10.77 5.19 -30.58
CA VAL A 267 11.69 4.05 -30.68
C VAL A 267 11.06 2.91 -31.46
N ARG A 268 11.87 2.14 -32.20
CA ARG A 268 11.40 1.01 -33.01
C ARG A 268 10.85 -0.15 -32.18
N SER A 269 11.36 -0.30 -30.96
CA SER A 269 11.02 -1.34 -30.00
C SER A 269 11.29 -0.79 -28.61
N LEU A 270 10.31 -0.93 -27.71
CA LEU A 270 10.44 -0.57 -26.31
C LEU A 270 10.13 -1.79 -25.47
N THR A 271 10.99 -2.15 -24.54
CA THR A 271 10.67 -3.16 -23.53
C THR A 271 10.54 -2.54 -22.17
N HIS A 272 9.34 -2.71 -21.61
CA HIS A 272 8.98 -2.24 -20.30
C HIS A 272 9.21 -3.32 -19.26
N TYR A 273 9.84 -2.93 -18.16
CA TYR A 273 10.20 -3.79 -17.05
C TYR A 273 9.67 -3.16 -15.77
N GLY A 274 8.65 -3.77 -15.18
CA GLY A 274 8.18 -3.46 -13.84
C GLY A 274 7.99 -4.77 -13.09
N GLU A 275 8.85 -5.04 -12.11
CA GLU A 275 8.67 -6.21 -11.25
C GLU A 275 7.75 -5.83 -10.08
N PRO A 276 6.67 -6.57 -9.82
CA PRO A 276 5.93 -6.40 -8.59
C PRO A 276 6.88 -6.67 -7.41
N TYR A 277 6.76 -5.87 -6.35
CA TYR A 277 7.53 -6.10 -5.14
C TYR A 277 7.12 -7.45 -4.52
N ASP A 278 8.00 -8.43 -4.62
CA ASP A 278 7.80 -9.80 -4.13
C ASP A 278 8.35 -10.01 -2.71
N GLY A 279 8.77 -8.92 -2.04
CA GLY A 279 9.38 -8.97 -0.71
C GLY A 279 10.82 -9.48 -0.70
N ASN A 280 11.38 -9.80 -1.86
CA ASN A 280 12.56 -10.61 -1.95
C ASN A 280 13.80 -9.79 -2.31
N THR A 281 14.50 -9.28 -1.29
CA THR A 281 15.74 -8.52 -1.49
C THR A 281 16.97 -9.39 -1.75
N ARG A 282 16.82 -10.72 -1.65
CA ARG A 282 17.95 -11.67 -1.66
C ARG A 282 18.34 -12.19 -3.04
N TYR A 283 17.48 -12.02 -4.06
CA TYR A 283 17.72 -12.62 -5.37
C TYR A 283 18.19 -11.57 -6.35
N PHE A 284 19.00 -12.05 -7.30
CA PHE A 284 19.44 -11.26 -8.44
C PHE A 284 18.21 -10.74 -9.19
N ARG A 285 18.12 -9.42 -9.36
CA ARG A 285 17.08 -8.76 -10.15
C ARG A 285 17.38 -8.96 -11.63
N SER A 286 16.97 -10.12 -12.14
CA SER A 286 17.21 -10.56 -13.52
C SER A 286 16.70 -9.54 -14.53
N THR A 287 15.57 -8.90 -14.24
CA THR A 287 14.98 -7.84 -15.05
C THR A 287 15.91 -6.65 -15.26
N LEU A 288 16.61 -6.18 -14.22
CA LEU A 288 17.57 -5.07 -14.36
C LEU A 288 18.77 -5.45 -15.23
N PHE A 289 19.23 -6.69 -15.10
CA PHE A 289 20.32 -7.21 -15.93
C PHE A 289 19.93 -7.35 -17.39
N VAL A 290 18.76 -7.91 -17.68
CA VAL A 290 18.26 -8.04 -19.06
C VAL A 290 18.09 -6.65 -19.68
N ALA A 291 17.53 -5.68 -18.95
CA ALA A 291 17.40 -4.31 -19.42
C ALA A 291 18.76 -3.68 -19.76
N ALA A 292 19.78 -3.90 -18.91
CA ALA A 292 21.14 -3.42 -19.16
C ALA A 292 21.77 -4.05 -20.40
N VAL A 293 21.68 -5.37 -20.55
CA VAL A 293 22.22 -6.10 -21.72
C VAL A 293 21.55 -5.62 -23.00
N ARG A 294 20.22 -5.49 -23.01
CA ARG A 294 19.49 -4.96 -24.17
C ARG A 294 19.89 -3.54 -24.53
N SER A 295 20.05 -2.68 -23.54
CA SER A 295 20.52 -1.31 -23.74
C SER A 295 21.92 -1.28 -24.37
N CYS A 296 22.82 -2.19 -23.99
CA CYS A 296 24.14 -2.34 -24.63
C CYS A 296 24.07 -2.76 -26.10
N TYR A 297 23.03 -3.49 -26.52
CA TYR A 297 22.78 -3.81 -27.93
C TYR A 297 22.08 -2.69 -28.71
N GLY A 298 21.87 -1.52 -28.09
CA GLY A 298 21.17 -0.39 -28.71
C GLY A 298 19.65 -0.51 -28.69
N GLU A 299 19.09 -1.48 -27.95
CA GLU A 299 17.64 -1.65 -27.79
C GLU A 299 17.12 -0.74 -26.67
N SER A 300 15.98 -0.08 -26.89
CA SER A 300 15.39 0.81 -25.90
C SER A 300 14.67 0.03 -24.80
N SER A 301 15.00 0.31 -23.55
CA SER A 301 14.40 -0.32 -22.36
C SER A 301 13.88 0.75 -21.40
N LEU A 302 12.65 0.59 -20.89
CA LEU A 302 12.06 1.43 -19.86
C LEU A 302 11.91 0.60 -18.58
N LEU A 303 12.57 1.04 -17.51
CA LEU A 303 12.44 0.45 -16.17
C LEU A 303 11.46 1.29 -15.35
N HIS A 304 10.49 0.63 -14.73
CA HIS A 304 9.56 1.22 -13.76
C HIS A 304 9.76 0.52 -12.41
N GLY A 305 10.14 1.27 -11.38
CA GLY A 305 10.40 0.74 -10.03
C GLY A 305 10.73 1.81 -9.00
#